data_AF-A0A8C5DNM1-F1
#
_entry.id   AF-A0A8C5DNM1-F1
#
_cell.length_a   1.000
_cell.length_b   1.000
_cell.length_c   1.000
_cell.angle_alpha   90.00
_cell.angle_beta   90.00
_cell.angle_gamma   90.00
#
_symmetry.space_group_name_H-M   'P 1'
#
loop_
_entity.id
_entity.type
_entity.pdbx_description
1 polymer ?
#
loop_
_entity_poly.entity_id
_entity_poly.type
_entity_poly.pdbx_seq_one_letter_code
_entity_poly.pdbx_strand_id
1 'polypeptide(L)'
;MVKKKRLRLIAEMARKVRAYRERKARPRESQKYALDYETMKRPLTGKMLPVLAWQDVRKESRLFSLLAGMKMFGVGRMFTRKSWLEDQPEPSYWQLTRVKVDYTAENMDHGKAWGILTAKGKTESEVKEVDKVMYHDWRLIPKHMEQQFKDFVPLPDPPVRYVPYPPLLRAMLLAKQRQHGAGRTPEEPLLPLQRNVALNKDYFQQQELERQRKEGTAV
;
A
#
# COMPACT_ATOMS: atom_id res chain seq x y z
N MET A 1 -0.21 -47.97 9.37
CA MET A 1 -0.32 -47.56 10.78
C MET A 1 0.11 -46.11 10.93
N VAL A 2 -0.82 -45.16 11.10
CA VAL A 2 -0.51 -43.75 11.29
C VAL A 2 -0.02 -43.54 12.73
N LYS A 3 1.25 -43.14 12.92
CA LYS A 3 1.82 -42.87 14.25
C LYS A 3 1.07 -41.70 14.90
N LYS A 4 0.39 -41.93 16.03
CA LYS A 4 -0.26 -40.87 16.82
C LYS A 4 0.78 -39.82 17.21
N LYS A 5 0.58 -38.56 16.80
CA LYS A 5 1.47 -37.44 17.15
C LYS A 5 1.51 -37.28 18.68
N ARG A 6 2.70 -37.36 19.27
CA ARG A 6 2.91 -37.14 20.71
C ARG A 6 2.65 -35.67 21.04
N LEU A 7 1.70 -35.41 21.94
CA LEU A 7 1.33 -34.07 22.39
C LEU A 7 2.51 -33.38 23.09
N ARG A 8 2.86 -32.17 22.65
CA ARG A 8 3.94 -31.34 23.21
C ARG A 8 3.36 -30.17 24.02
N LEU A 9 2.89 -30.46 25.23
CA LEU A 9 2.19 -29.47 26.08
C LEU A 9 3.05 -28.23 26.39
N ILE A 10 4.35 -28.42 26.66
CA ILE A 10 5.28 -27.31 26.95
C ILE A 10 5.43 -26.38 25.73
N ALA A 11 5.46 -26.94 24.51
CA ALA A 11 5.58 -26.15 23.30
C ALA A 11 4.34 -25.28 23.06
N GLU A 12 3.14 -25.84 23.30
CA GLU A 12 1.88 -25.09 23.23
C GLU A 12 1.81 -23.98 24.29
N MET A 13 2.21 -24.28 25.53
CA MET A 13 2.26 -23.30 26.61
C MET A 13 3.24 -22.17 26.28
N ALA A 14 4.45 -22.49 25.83
CA ALA A 14 5.46 -21.51 25.44
C ALA A 14 5.01 -20.63 24.26
N ARG A 15 4.21 -21.18 23.32
CA ARG A 15 3.62 -20.41 22.22
C ARG A 15 2.60 -19.40 22.75
N LYS A 16 1.69 -19.82 23.63
CA LYS A 16 0.67 -18.95 24.25
C LYS A 16 1.31 -17.82 25.07
N VAL A 17 2.31 -18.16 25.90
CA VAL A 17 3.01 -17.17 26.73
C VAL A 17 3.76 -16.15 25.88
N ARG A 18 4.43 -16.59 24.81
CA ARG A 18 5.10 -15.67 23.86
C ARG A 18 4.12 -14.71 23.21
N ALA A 19 3.03 -15.21 22.63
CA ALA A 19 2.01 -14.38 22.00
C ALA A 19 1.39 -13.36 22.98
N TYR A 20 1.15 -13.76 24.23
CA TYR A 20 0.66 -12.85 25.26
C TYR A 20 1.68 -11.76 25.60
N ARG A 21 2.95 -12.12 25.80
CA ARG A 21 4.02 -11.16 26.09
C ARG A 21 4.23 -10.20 24.91
N GLU A 22 4.21 -10.70 23.68
CA GLU A 22 4.31 -9.87 22.47
C GLU A 22 3.14 -8.88 22.36
N ARG A 23 1.92 -9.29 22.71
CA ARG A 23 0.76 -8.39 22.72
C ARG A 23 0.88 -7.32 23.81
N LYS A 24 1.33 -7.69 25.01
CA LYS A 24 1.44 -6.78 26.16
C LYS A 24 2.61 -5.80 26.02
N ALA A 25 3.75 -6.30 25.54
CA ALA A 25 4.98 -5.52 25.35
C ALA A 25 5.10 -4.95 23.92
N ARG A 26 4.01 -4.94 23.14
CA ARG A 26 4.03 -4.40 21.78
C ARG A 26 4.46 -2.94 21.82
N PRO A 27 5.54 -2.55 21.12
CA PRO A 27 5.97 -1.16 21.11
C PRO A 27 4.88 -0.28 20.49
N ARG A 28 4.72 0.90 21.05
CA ARG A 28 3.78 1.91 20.57
C ARG A 28 4.30 2.54 19.28
N GLU A 29 3.44 3.28 18.58
CA GLU A 29 3.82 3.89 17.30
C GLU A 29 4.83 5.02 17.53
N SER A 30 4.68 5.75 18.62
CA SER A 30 5.67 6.71 19.14
C SER A 30 7.06 6.09 19.26
N GLN A 31 7.17 4.98 19.98
CA GLN A 31 8.45 4.29 20.21
C GLN A 31 9.04 3.71 18.91
N LYS A 32 8.18 3.12 18.06
CA LYS A 32 8.60 2.48 16.82
C LYS A 32 9.10 3.50 15.80
N TYR A 33 8.42 4.64 15.71
CA TYR A 33 8.66 5.64 14.68
C TYR A 33 9.41 6.88 15.17
N ALA A 34 9.81 6.92 16.44
CA ALA A 34 10.76 7.88 16.96
C ALA A 34 12.01 7.98 16.08
N LEU A 35 12.52 9.20 15.97
CA LEU A 35 13.65 9.54 15.13
C LEU A 35 14.49 10.60 15.82
N ASP A 36 15.79 10.33 15.90
CA ASP A 36 16.78 11.35 16.24
C ASP A 36 17.14 12.13 14.97
N TYR A 37 16.87 13.44 14.98
CA TYR A 37 17.07 14.33 13.83
C TYR A 37 18.53 14.72 13.60
N GLU A 38 19.41 14.54 14.60
CA GLU A 38 20.84 14.79 14.46
C GLU A 38 21.51 13.61 13.76
N THR A 39 21.29 12.39 14.26
CA THR A 39 21.95 11.18 13.75
C THR A 39 21.16 10.45 12.65
N MET A 40 19.90 10.83 12.40
CA MET A 40 18.97 10.14 11.50
C MET A 40 18.74 8.66 11.86
N LYS A 41 18.90 8.31 13.13
CA LYS A 41 18.74 6.94 13.65
C LYS A 41 17.43 6.78 14.40
N ARG A 42 16.84 5.59 14.28
CA ARG A 42 15.69 5.18 15.09
C ARG A 42 16.18 4.57 16.41
N PRO A 43 15.91 5.17 17.58
CA PRO A 43 16.49 4.72 18.85
C PRO A 43 16.10 3.27 19.20
N LEU A 44 14.87 2.85 18.89
CA LEU A 44 14.40 1.49 19.18
C LEU A 44 15.16 0.39 18.41
N THR A 45 15.58 0.68 17.17
CA THR A 45 16.19 -0.34 16.28
C THR A 45 17.68 -0.10 16.02
N GLY A 46 18.20 1.08 16.36
CA GLY A 46 19.55 1.52 16.01
C GLY A 46 19.77 1.74 14.50
N LYS A 47 18.76 1.53 13.66
CA LYS A 47 18.88 1.63 12.20
C LYS A 47 18.85 3.09 11.75
N MET A 48 19.74 3.42 10.81
CA MET A 48 19.74 4.73 10.15
C MET A 48 18.70 4.77 9.04
N LEU A 49 18.15 5.96 8.79
CA LEU A 49 17.32 6.19 7.61
C LEU A 49 18.17 6.21 6.33
N PRO A 50 17.59 5.84 5.17
CA PRO A 50 18.25 6.00 3.88
C PRO A 50 18.62 7.47 3.62
N VAL A 51 19.80 7.71 3.05
CA VAL A 51 20.35 9.06 2.81
C VAL A 51 19.40 9.95 2.02
N LEU A 52 18.70 9.40 1.03
CA LEU A 52 17.73 10.14 0.21
C LEU A 52 16.57 10.73 1.04
N ALA A 53 16.20 10.10 2.16
CA ALA A 53 15.11 10.59 3.00
C ALA A 53 15.54 11.73 3.95
N TRP A 54 16.84 12.00 4.11
CA TRP A 54 17.31 12.94 5.14
C TRP A 54 16.90 14.39 4.86
N GLN A 55 16.85 14.77 3.58
CA GLN A 55 16.41 16.12 3.20
C GLN A 55 14.94 16.35 3.56
N ASP A 56 14.10 15.36 3.25
CA ASP A 56 12.66 15.42 3.51
C ASP A 56 12.37 15.39 5.00
N VAL A 57 13.08 14.55 5.77
CA VAL A 57 12.99 14.51 7.24
C VAL A 57 13.21 15.85 7.91
N ARG A 58 14.11 16.68 7.36
CA ARG A 58 14.45 17.99 7.93
C ARG A 58 13.49 19.11 7.52
N LYS A 59 12.84 18.99 6.36
CA LYS A 59 12.02 20.06 5.77
C LYS A 59 10.52 19.82 5.93
N GLU A 60 10.10 18.59 5.74
CA GLU A 60 8.70 18.22 5.67
C GLU A 60 8.19 17.69 7.01
N SER A 61 6.86 17.63 7.13
CA SER A 61 6.19 17.20 8.36
C SER A 61 5.64 15.78 8.23
N ARG A 62 5.49 15.13 9.39
CA ARG A 62 4.68 13.91 9.51
C ARG A 62 3.20 14.28 9.46
N LEU A 63 2.35 13.34 9.04
CA LEU A 63 0.91 13.59 8.96
C LEU A 63 0.35 14.03 10.32
N PHE A 64 0.65 13.29 11.39
CA PHE A 64 0.12 13.57 12.73
C PHE A 64 0.67 14.86 13.35
N SER A 65 1.88 15.29 12.99
CA SER A 65 2.38 16.60 13.39
C SER A 65 1.50 17.73 12.84
N LEU A 66 0.97 17.57 11.61
CA LEU A 66 0.00 18.51 11.04
C LEU A 66 -1.38 18.36 11.69
N LEU A 67 -1.84 17.12 11.94
CA LEU A 67 -3.16 16.88 12.53
C LEU A 67 -3.27 17.36 13.98
N ALA A 68 -2.19 17.24 14.76
CA ALA A 68 -2.17 17.64 16.18
C ALA A 68 -2.49 19.13 16.38
N GLY A 69 -2.10 19.98 15.42
CA GLY A 69 -2.42 21.42 15.45
C GLY A 69 -3.85 21.77 15.03
N MET A 70 -4.67 20.80 14.62
CA MET A 70 -6.00 21.03 14.05
C MET A 70 -7.12 20.57 14.97
N LYS A 71 -8.24 21.29 14.95
CA LYS A 71 -9.48 20.87 15.63
C LYS A 71 -9.94 19.50 15.10
N MET A 72 -10.29 18.60 16.01
CA MET A 72 -10.71 17.22 15.70
C MET A 72 -9.71 16.46 14.82
N PHE A 73 -8.41 16.72 14.98
CA PHE A 73 -7.34 16.11 14.18
C PHE A 73 -7.55 16.23 12.67
N GLY A 74 -8.15 17.34 12.21
CA GLY A 74 -8.30 17.61 10.78
C GLY A 74 -9.22 16.64 10.02
N VAL A 75 -10.14 15.96 10.70
CA VAL A 75 -11.14 15.11 10.03
C VAL A 75 -11.93 15.93 9.00
N GLY A 76 -12.06 15.37 7.79
CA GLY A 76 -12.68 16.01 6.62
C GLY A 76 -11.73 16.87 5.79
N ARG A 77 -10.49 17.10 6.23
CA ARG A 77 -9.49 17.87 5.48
C ARG A 77 -8.72 17.00 4.48
N MET A 78 -8.15 17.67 3.49
CA MET A 78 -7.37 17.04 2.43
C MET A 78 -5.87 17.23 2.64
N PHE A 79 -5.14 16.12 2.50
CA PHE A 79 -3.69 16.06 2.66
C PHE A 79 -3.07 15.47 1.40
N THR A 80 -1.99 16.09 0.95
CA THR A 80 -1.18 15.60 -0.16
C THR A 80 0.21 15.26 0.32
N ARG A 81 1.03 14.72 -0.59
CA ARG A 81 2.42 14.41 -0.34
C ARG A 81 3.32 15.21 -1.25
N LYS A 82 4.49 15.59 -0.77
CA LYS A 82 5.51 16.24 -1.60
C LYS A 82 5.92 15.32 -2.75
N SER A 83 6.16 14.04 -2.49
CA SER A 83 6.46 13.04 -3.53
C SER A 83 5.42 13.02 -4.66
N TRP A 84 4.14 13.14 -4.33
CA TRP A 84 3.09 13.15 -5.35
C TRP A 84 3.05 14.42 -6.19
N LEU A 85 3.34 15.57 -5.57
CA LEU A 85 3.42 16.84 -6.28
C LEU A 85 4.62 16.90 -7.24
N GLU A 86 5.72 16.23 -6.89
CA GLU A 86 6.91 16.15 -7.75
C GLU A 86 6.77 15.08 -8.84
N ASP A 87 6.19 13.93 -8.52
CA ASP A 87 6.10 12.80 -9.44
C ASP A 87 5.03 12.99 -10.52
N GLN A 88 3.89 13.63 -10.19
CA GLN A 88 2.70 13.64 -11.04
C GLN A 88 2.05 15.03 -11.09
N PRO A 89 1.65 15.50 -12.28
CA PRO A 89 0.89 16.75 -12.40
C PRO A 89 -0.57 16.58 -11.93
N GLU A 90 -1.09 15.35 -11.90
CA GLU A 90 -2.47 15.08 -11.51
C GLU A 90 -2.67 15.18 -9.98
N PRO A 91 -3.77 15.77 -9.50
CA PRO A 91 -4.00 15.92 -8.08
C PRO A 91 -4.17 14.56 -7.41
N SER A 92 -3.32 14.32 -6.41
CA SER A 92 -3.41 13.15 -5.53
C SER A 92 -3.47 13.60 -4.08
N TYR A 93 -4.50 13.16 -3.37
CA TYR A 93 -4.74 13.55 -1.98
C TYR A 93 -5.55 12.50 -1.22
N TRP A 94 -5.42 12.53 0.10
CA TRP A 94 -6.26 11.81 1.03
C TRP A 94 -7.26 12.76 1.67
N GLN A 95 -8.53 12.39 1.65
CA GLN A 95 -9.55 13.03 2.48
C GLN A 95 -9.73 12.21 3.75
N LEU A 96 -9.35 12.77 4.90
CA LEU A 96 -9.39 12.03 6.16
C LEU A 96 -10.81 11.88 6.70
N THR A 97 -11.16 10.68 7.15
CA THR A 97 -12.47 10.38 7.74
C THR A 97 -12.36 9.97 9.20
N ARG A 98 -11.32 9.22 9.57
CA ARG A 98 -11.09 8.76 10.94
C ARG A 98 -9.62 8.86 11.31
N VAL A 99 -9.35 9.21 12.56
CA VAL A 99 -8.00 9.34 13.08
C VAL A 99 -7.94 8.66 14.45
N LYS A 100 -6.92 7.82 14.65
CA LYS A 100 -6.61 7.18 15.92
C LYS A 100 -5.20 7.58 16.31
N VAL A 101 -5.11 8.47 17.29
CA VAL A 101 -3.85 9.01 17.80
C VAL A 101 -3.24 8.06 18.81
N ASP A 102 -1.91 8.00 18.83
CA ASP A 102 -1.15 7.38 19.91
C ASP A 102 -1.04 8.35 21.08
N TYR A 103 -1.88 8.16 22.11
CA TYR A 103 -1.91 8.98 23.33
C TYR A 103 -0.64 8.89 24.17
N THR A 104 0.28 7.97 23.86
CA THR A 104 1.56 7.86 24.57
C THR A 104 2.62 8.85 24.07
N ALA A 105 2.38 9.47 22.91
CA ALA A 105 3.23 10.51 22.38
C ALA A 105 2.89 11.86 23.05
N GLU A 106 3.89 12.53 23.60
CA GLU A 106 3.75 13.84 24.25
C GLU A 106 3.09 14.88 23.33
N ASN A 107 3.52 14.91 22.07
CA ASN A 107 3.01 15.85 21.06
C ASN A 107 1.87 15.29 20.20
N MET A 108 1.35 14.10 20.52
CA MET A 108 0.32 13.42 19.72
C MET A 108 0.70 13.28 18.21
N ASP A 109 1.99 13.18 17.92
CA ASP A 109 2.60 13.23 16.59
C ASP A 109 2.71 11.85 15.90
N HIS A 110 1.99 10.85 16.43
CA HIS A 110 1.94 9.48 15.94
C HIS A 110 0.51 8.92 16.01
N GLY A 111 0.20 7.98 15.12
CA GLY A 111 -1.09 7.31 15.07
C GLY A 111 -1.39 6.63 13.73
N LYS A 112 -2.64 6.21 13.59
CA LYS A 112 -3.24 5.65 12.37
C LYS A 112 -4.35 6.54 11.87
N ALA A 113 -4.40 6.76 10.57
CA ALA A 113 -5.44 7.53 9.93
C ALA A 113 -6.16 6.68 8.87
N TRP A 114 -7.42 6.98 8.64
CA TRP A 114 -8.22 6.40 7.57
C TRP A 114 -8.83 7.52 6.75
N GLY A 115 -8.94 7.29 5.45
CA GLY A 115 -9.45 8.29 4.53
C GLY A 115 -9.85 7.69 3.19
N ILE A 116 -10.34 8.57 2.34
CA ILE A 116 -10.64 8.27 0.94
C ILE A 116 -9.45 8.76 0.10
N LEU A 117 -8.89 7.88 -0.70
CA LEU A 117 -7.80 8.23 -1.61
C LEU A 117 -8.37 8.75 -2.92
N THR A 118 -7.89 9.90 -3.35
CA THR A 118 -8.02 10.35 -4.73
C THR A 118 -6.64 10.25 -5.35
N ALA A 119 -6.45 9.29 -6.24
CA ALA A 119 -5.18 9.07 -6.92
C ALA A 119 -5.31 9.47 -8.39
N LYS A 120 -4.47 10.41 -8.84
CA LYS A 120 -4.49 10.93 -10.22
C LYS A 120 -5.88 11.42 -10.67
N GLY A 121 -6.58 12.11 -9.77
CA GLY A 121 -7.95 12.56 -10.02
C GLY A 121 -9.04 11.49 -9.96
N LYS A 122 -8.71 10.20 -9.79
CA LYS A 122 -9.71 9.14 -9.61
C LYS A 122 -9.96 8.93 -8.12
N THR A 123 -11.18 9.22 -7.70
CA THR A 123 -11.65 9.02 -6.32
C THR A 123 -11.95 7.54 -6.10
N GLU A 124 -11.39 6.97 -5.03
CA GLU A 124 -11.82 5.66 -4.55
C GLU A 124 -13.13 5.81 -3.75
N SER A 125 -14.00 4.80 -3.79
CA SER A 125 -15.25 4.81 -3.02
C SER A 125 -15.07 4.34 -1.58
N GLU A 126 -14.04 3.55 -1.31
CA GLU A 126 -13.82 2.91 -0.02
C GLU A 126 -12.88 3.71 0.88
N VAL A 127 -13.18 3.69 2.18
CA VAL A 127 -12.30 4.24 3.21
C VAL A 127 -11.18 3.25 3.47
N LYS A 128 -9.93 3.64 3.20
CA LYS A 128 -8.74 2.82 3.42
C LYS A 128 -7.87 3.38 4.54
N GLU A 129 -7.04 2.52 5.13
CA GLU A 129 -5.98 2.95 6.05
C GLU A 129 -4.96 3.75 5.25
N VAL A 130 -4.61 4.93 5.75
CA VAL A 130 -3.61 5.78 5.13
C VAL A 130 -2.25 5.15 5.34
N ASP A 131 -1.59 4.76 4.26
CA ASP A 131 -0.23 4.23 4.35
C ASP A 131 0.79 5.33 4.63
N LYS A 132 1.98 4.95 5.11
CA LYS A 132 3.15 5.86 5.23
C LYS A 132 2.91 7.14 6.03
N VAL A 133 2.01 7.08 7.01
CA VAL A 133 1.70 8.19 7.94
C VAL A 133 2.96 8.77 8.61
N MET A 134 3.90 7.90 8.97
CA MET A 134 5.12 8.24 9.69
C MET A 134 6.20 8.91 8.83
N TYR A 135 5.99 9.05 7.51
CA TYR A 135 6.97 9.68 6.62
C TYR A 135 6.90 11.20 6.77
N HIS A 136 8.04 11.86 6.62
CA HIS A 136 8.15 13.31 6.53
C HIS A 136 7.95 13.72 5.07
N ASP A 137 6.71 13.63 4.59
CA ASP A 137 6.37 13.88 3.19
C ASP A 137 5.00 14.55 3.07
N TRP A 138 4.33 14.82 4.19
CA TRP A 138 2.94 15.25 4.20
C TRP A 138 2.81 16.76 4.16
N ARG A 139 1.85 17.24 3.37
CA ARG A 139 1.46 18.65 3.27
C ARG A 139 -0.06 18.80 3.37
N LEU A 140 -0.50 19.81 4.10
CA LEU A 140 -1.92 20.17 4.22
C LEU A 140 -2.33 20.99 2.99
N ILE A 141 -3.46 20.64 2.36
CA ILE A 141 -4.06 21.48 1.33
C ILE A 141 -4.89 22.58 2.01
N PRO A 142 -4.60 23.87 1.77
CA PRO A 142 -5.39 24.97 2.32
C PRO A 142 -6.83 24.96 1.79
N LYS A 143 -7.80 25.34 2.64
CA LYS A 143 -9.24 25.27 2.32
C LYS A 143 -9.63 25.98 1.02
N HIS A 144 -8.98 27.10 0.72
CA HIS A 144 -9.30 27.88 -0.49
C HIS A 144 -8.79 27.21 -1.77
N MET A 145 -7.77 26.35 -1.69
CA MET A 145 -7.26 25.56 -2.83
C MET A 145 -8.01 24.24 -2.99
N GLU A 146 -8.70 23.76 -1.95
CA GLU A 146 -9.38 22.46 -1.95
C GLU A 146 -10.35 22.26 -3.13
N GLN A 147 -11.04 23.32 -3.57
CA GLN A 147 -11.94 23.25 -4.73
C GLN A 147 -11.17 22.97 -6.04
N GLN A 148 -10.04 23.66 -6.26
CA GLN A 148 -9.21 23.48 -7.44
C GLN A 148 -8.69 22.03 -7.58
N PHE A 149 -8.40 21.37 -6.47
CA PHE A 149 -7.99 19.96 -6.46
C PHE A 149 -9.14 18.99 -6.76
N LYS A 150 -10.39 19.39 -6.49
CA LYS A 150 -11.60 18.58 -6.75
C LYS A 150 -12.12 18.75 -8.16
N ASP A 151 -11.95 19.93 -8.75
CA ASP A 151 -12.47 20.26 -10.08
C ASP A 151 -11.69 19.60 -11.23
N PHE A 152 -10.67 18.79 -10.92
CA PHE A 152 -9.89 18.07 -11.91
C PHE A 152 -10.70 16.94 -12.54
N VAL A 153 -10.86 17.02 -13.86
CA VAL A 153 -11.47 15.95 -14.67
C VAL A 153 -10.36 15.00 -15.10
N PRO A 154 -10.38 13.73 -14.65
CA PRO A 154 -9.39 12.76 -15.09
C PRO A 154 -9.53 12.50 -16.59
N LEU A 155 -8.39 12.43 -17.28
CA LEU A 155 -8.36 12.00 -18.67
C LEU A 155 -8.97 10.59 -18.80
N PRO A 156 -9.72 10.32 -19.89
CA PRO A 156 -10.28 9.00 -20.11
C PRO A 156 -9.15 7.97 -20.18
N ASP A 157 -9.44 6.75 -19.72
CA ASP A 157 -8.46 5.67 -19.76
C ASP A 157 -8.00 5.42 -21.20
N PRO A 158 -6.68 5.31 -21.43
CA PRO A 158 -6.17 5.08 -22.78
C PRO A 158 -6.75 3.77 -23.33
N PRO A 159 -7.07 3.71 -24.63
CA PRO A 159 -7.62 2.52 -25.24
C PRO A 159 -6.68 1.33 -25.06
N VAL A 160 -7.25 0.12 -24.97
CA VAL A 160 -6.50 -1.12 -24.83
C VAL A 160 -5.53 -1.25 -26.01
N ARG A 161 -4.23 -1.27 -25.70
CA ARG A 161 -3.19 -1.47 -26.70
C ARG A 161 -3.04 -2.95 -27.01
N TYR A 162 -2.89 -3.27 -28.27
CA TYR A 162 -2.67 -4.63 -28.75
C TYR A 162 -1.22 -4.79 -29.19
N VAL A 163 -0.58 -5.89 -28.82
CA VAL A 163 0.83 -6.18 -29.17
C VAL A 163 0.92 -7.54 -29.83
N PRO A 164 1.77 -7.72 -30.86
CA PRO A 164 1.99 -9.02 -31.47
C PRO A 164 2.50 -10.05 -30.45
N TYR A 165 2.03 -11.29 -30.59
CA TYR A 165 2.59 -12.39 -29.80
C TYR A 165 4.09 -12.60 -30.13
N PRO A 166 4.89 -13.05 -29.16
CA PRO A 166 6.30 -13.37 -29.41
C PRO A 166 6.42 -14.48 -30.48
N PRO A 167 7.55 -14.54 -31.22
CA PRO A 167 7.66 -15.28 -32.48
C PRO A 167 7.22 -16.74 -32.41
N LEU A 168 7.61 -17.46 -31.36
CA LEU A 168 7.26 -18.87 -31.18
C LEU A 168 5.75 -19.06 -30.94
N LEU A 169 5.15 -18.28 -30.03
CA LEU A 169 3.72 -18.36 -29.75
C LEU A 169 2.87 -17.95 -30.94
N ARG A 170 3.31 -16.90 -31.68
CA ARG A 170 2.68 -16.50 -32.94
C ARG A 170 2.66 -17.66 -33.93
N ALA A 171 3.80 -18.32 -34.16
CA ALA A 171 3.90 -19.45 -35.08
C ALA A 171 3.01 -20.64 -34.64
N MET A 172 2.99 -20.96 -33.34
CA MET A 172 2.14 -22.03 -32.80
C MET A 172 0.65 -21.73 -32.96
N LEU A 173 0.23 -20.49 -32.72
CA LEU A 173 -1.17 -20.07 -32.88
C LEU A 173 -1.61 -20.14 -34.35
N LEU A 174 -0.77 -19.66 -35.27
CA LEU A 174 -1.01 -19.76 -36.71
C LEU A 174 -1.08 -21.23 -37.18
N ALA A 175 -0.21 -22.10 -36.67
CA ALA A 175 -0.24 -23.52 -36.97
C ALA A 175 -1.54 -24.19 -36.49
N LYS A 176 -1.99 -23.89 -35.27
CA LYS A 176 -3.28 -24.38 -34.73
C LYS A 176 -4.47 -23.87 -35.54
N GLN A 177 -4.49 -22.59 -35.92
CA GLN A 177 -5.57 -22.02 -36.74
C GLN A 177 -5.69 -22.73 -38.10
N ARG A 178 -4.55 -23.04 -38.74
CA ARG A 178 -4.52 -23.80 -40.00
C ARG A 178 -5.03 -25.23 -39.84
N GLN A 179 -4.77 -25.87 -38.69
CA GLN A 179 -5.26 -27.22 -38.40
C GLN A 179 -6.77 -27.27 -38.14
N HIS A 180 -7.36 -26.21 -37.53
CA HIS A 180 -8.76 -26.19 -37.12
C HIS A 180 -9.72 -25.50 -38.11
N GLY A 181 -9.25 -24.78 -39.13
CA GLY A 181 -10.12 -24.06 -40.08
C GLY A 181 -9.54 -23.93 -41.49
N ALA A 182 -10.04 -24.74 -42.42
CA ALA A 182 -9.61 -24.79 -43.83
C ALA A 182 -10.18 -23.65 -44.72
N GLY A 183 -10.37 -22.43 -44.21
CA GLY A 183 -10.98 -21.37 -45.05
C GLY A 183 -11.06 -19.94 -44.49
N ARG A 184 -10.43 -19.63 -43.36
CA ARG A 184 -10.41 -18.25 -42.82
C ARG A 184 -9.06 -17.62 -43.14
N THR A 185 -9.06 -16.40 -43.69
CA THR A 185 -7.84 -15.61 -43.88
C THR A 185 -7.10 -15.51 -42.53
N PRO A 186 -5.78 -15.74 -42.48
CA PRO A 186 -5.05 -15.74 -41.22
C PRO A 186 -4.98 -14.30 -40.68
N GLU A 187 -5.86 -13.96 -39.75
CA GLU A 187 -5.75 -12.74 -38.96
C GLU A 187 -4.54 -12.84 -38.04
N GLU A 188 -3.76 -11.76 -37.94
CA GLU A 188 -2.62 -11.73 -37.04
C GLU A 188 -3.10 -11.84 -35.59
N PRO A 189 -2.66 -12.86 -34.82
CA PRO A 189 -3.04 -12.94 -33.42
C PRO A 189 -2.36 -11.78 -32.68
N LEU A 190 -3.17 -10.99 -31.98
CA LEU A 190 -2.72 -9.87 -31.16
C LEU A 190 -3.08 -10.11 -29.70
N LEU A 191 -2.15 -9.83 -28.80
CA LEU A 191 -2.35 -9.90 -27.36
C LEU A 191 -2.87 -8.54 -26.85
N PRO A 192 -4.08 -8.46 -26.27
CA PRO A 192 -4.53 -7.26 -25.59
C PRO A 192 -3.67 -7.02 -24.35
N LEU A 193 -3.05 -5.84 -24.24
CA LEU A 193 -2.32 -5.39 -23.03
C LEU A 193 -3.25 -4.89 -21.93
N GLN A 194 -4.45 -5.45 -21.80
CA GLN A 194 -5.33 -5.13 -20.70
C GLN A 194 -4.95 -5.99 -19.50
N ARG A 195 -4.38 -5.38 -18.46
CA ARG A 195 -4.14 -6.06 -17.18
C ARG A 195 -5.44 -6.14 -16.41
N ASN A 196 -6.23 -7.19 -16.66
CA ASN A 196 -7.45 -7.47 -15.91
C ASN A 196 -7.17 -7.87 -14.44
N VAL A 197 -5.93 -8.25 -14.14
CA VAL A 197 -5.50 -8.63 -12.79
C VAL A 197 -4.27 -7.81 -12.41
N ALA A 198 -4.34 -7.11 -11.28
CA ALA A 198 -3.19 -6.49 -10.66
C ALA A 198 -2.30 -7.61 -10.10
N LEU A 199 -1.34 -8.07 -10.90
CA LEU A 199 -0.28 -9.00 -10.50
C LEU A 199 0.74 -8.29 -9.57
N ASN A 200 0.26 -7.73 -8.47
CA ASN A 200 1.11 -7.15 -7.43
C ASN A 200 1.77 -8.27 -6.61
N LYS A 201 2.91 -7.98 -5.98
CA LYS A 201 3.57 -8.92 -5.06
C LYS A 201 2.60 -9.46 -4.01
N ASP A 202 1.69 -8.60 -3.53
CA ASP A 202 0.66 -8.97 -2.56
C ASP A 202 -0.36 -9.96 -3.11
N TYR A 203 -0.71 -9.88 -4.40
CA TYR A 203 -1.60 -10.86 -5.07
C TYR A 203 -0.97 -12.25 -5.08
N PHE A 204 0.32 -12.35 -5.42
CA PHE A 204 1.03 -13.63 -5.41
C PHE A 204 1.20 -14.18 -3.99
N GLN A 205 1.51 -13.32 -3.01
CA GLN A 205 1.60 -13.73 -1.61
C GLN A 205 0.25 -14.23 -1.07
N GLN A 206 -0.85 -13.55 -1.41
CA GLN A 206 -2.20 -14.00 -1.06
C GLN A 206 -2.55 -15.33 -1.73
N GLN A 207 -2.19 -15.51 -3.01
CA GLN A 207 -2.43 -16.75 -3.74
C GLN A 207 -1.60 -17.91 -3.19
N GLU A 208 -0.35 -17.68 -2.77
CA GLU A 208 0.49 -18.67 -2.08
C GLU A 208 -0.08 -19.01 -0.70
N LEU A 209 -0.52 -18.02 0.08
CA LEU A 209 -1.19 -18.24 1.36
C LEU A 209 -2.50 -19.02 1.20
N GLU A 210 -3.28 -18.75 0.15
CA GLU A 210 -4.48 -19.51 -0.18
C GLU A 210 -4.16 -20.93 -0.64
N ARG A 211 -3.11 -21.13 -1.44
CA ARG A 211 -2.61 -22.45 -1.80
C ARG A 211 -2.18 -23.24 -0.59
N GLN A 212 -1.40 -22.64 0.32
CA GLN A 212 -1.00 -23.28 1.57
C GLN A 212 -2.19 -23.58 2.49
N ARG A 213 -3.24 -22.74 2.48
CA ARG A 213 -4.51 -23.02 3.18
C ARG A 213 -5.28 -24.18 2.56
N LYS A 214 -5.29 -24.29 1.23
CA LYS A 214 -5.94 -25.38 0.48
C LYS A 214 -5.16 -26.70 0.53
N GLU A 215 -3.83 -26.62 0.58
CA GLU A 215 -2.90 -27.73 0.78
C GLU A 215 -2.72 -28.10 2.26
N GLY A 216 -3.59 -27.57 3.14
CA GLY A 216 -3.71 -28.01 4.51
C GLY A 216 -3.83 -29.53 4.54
N THR A 217 -2.75 -30.18 4.98
CA THR A 217 -2.62 -31.64 5.04
C THR A 217 -3.83 -32.18 5.78
N ALA A 218 -4.68 -32.95 5.08
CA ALA A 218 -5.69 -33.77 5.72
C ALA A 218 -4.97 -34.65 6.76
N VAL A 219 -5.45 -34.57 8.00
CA VAL A 219 -4.85 -35.16 9.21
C VAL A 219 -4.41 -36.60 9.00
#